data_AF-A0A7S4DNA8-F1
#
_entry.id   AF-A0A7S4DNA8-F1
#
_cell.length_a   1.000
_cell.length_b   1.000
_cell.length_c   1.000
_cell.angle_alpha   90.00
_cell.angle_beta   90.00
_cell.angle_gamma   90.00
#
_symmetry.space_group_name_H-M   'P 1'
#
loop_
_entity.id
_entity.type
_entity.pdbx_description
1 polymer ?
#
loop_
_entity_poly.entity_id
_entity_poly.type
_entity_poly.pdbx_seq_one_letter_code
_entity_poly.pdbx_strand_id
1 'polypeptide(L)'
;ETDGGSAHHHIPPQSLLPHLSRTEATQIPRRTKSNSLRANKKNLQEEYPDNFRYTVALSREQKNKKGGKMYIQDRVAEHGKEVFELMNAGGHMYFCGLKGMMPGILETMQEVAAEQGLDWDETLKKWKGNGQWHVEVY
;
A
#
# COMPACT_ATOMS: atom_id res chain seq x y z
N GLU A 1 -49.01 -8.94 -44.71
CA GLU A 1 -49.50 -8.53 -43.38
C GLU A 1 -48.96 -9.50 -42.36
N THR A 2 -48.17 -8.99 -41.41
CA THR A 2 -47.52 -9.78 -40.35
C THR A 2 -48.45 -9.78 -39.14
N ASP A 3 -49.02 -10.94 -38.84
CA ASP A 3 -49.96 -11.11 -37.75
C ASP A 3 -49.26 -11.66 -36.50
N GLY A 4 -49.63 -11.10 -35.35
CA GLY A 4 -48.96 -11.29 -34.07
C GLY A 4 -49.27 -12.62 -33.39
N GLY A 5 -48.22 -13.27 -32.90
CA GLY A 5 -48.32 -14.46 -32.04
C GLY A 5 -47.65 -14.20 -30.71
N SER A 6 -48.47 -14.00 -29.67
CA SER A 6 -48.06 -13.85 -28.27
C SER A 6 -47.54 -15.18 -27.73
N ALA A 7 -46.24 -15.27 -27.45
CA ALA A 7 -45.62 -16.43 -26.82
C ALA A 7 -45.58 -16.25 -25.30
N HIS A 8 -46.47 -16.95 -24.60
CA HIS A 8 -46.42 -17.14 -23.16
C HIS A 8 -45.07 -17.72 -22.73
N HIS A 9 -44.23 -16.90 -22.11
CA HIS A 9 -43.02 -17.37 -21.44
C HIS A 9 -43.38 -18.01 -20.10
N HIS A 10 -43.17 -19.32 -20.04
CA HIS A 10 -43.26 -20.15 -18.85
C HIS A 10 -42.14 -19.76 -17.88
N ILE A 11 -42.49 -19.17 -16.74
CA ILE A 11 -41.53 -18.84 -15.67
C ILE A 11 -41.23 -20.14 -14.90
N PRO A 12 -39.99 -20.65 -14.88
CA PRO A 12 -39.66 -21.83 -14.09
C PRO A 12 -39.70 -21.52 -12.59
N PRO A 13 -40.08 -22.49 -11.74
CA PRO A 13 -40.15 -22.31 -10.29
C PRO A 13 -38.75 -22.03 -9.72
N GLN A 14 -38.67 -21.04 -8.84
CA GLN A 14 -37.46 -20.69 -8.09
C GLN A 14 -36.99 -21.91 -7.28
N SER A 15 -35.98 -22.61 -7.79
CA SER A 15 -35.24 -23.61 -7.03
C SER A 15 -34.50 -22.92 -5.91
N LEU A 16 -34.71 -23.44 -4.70
CA LEU A 16 -34.15 -22.98 -3.43
C LEU A 16 -32.67 -22.59 -3.54
N LEU A 17 -32.40 -21.30 -3.38
CA LEU A 17 -31.11 -20.85 -2.89
C LEU A 17 -30.91 -21.48 -1.50
N PRO A 18 -29.74 -22.06 -1.19
CA PRO A 18 -29.47 -22.50 0.15
C PRO A 18 -29.53 -21.28 1.06
N HIS A 19 -30.45 -21.34 2.03
CA HIS A 19 -30.52 -20.50 3.21
C HIS A 19 -29.12 -20.06 3.67
N LEU A 20 -28.70 -18.85 3.28
CA LEU A 20 -27.61 -18.17 3.96
C LEU A 20 -28.17 -17.80 5.33
N SER A 21 -27.92 -18.69 6.31
CA SER A 21 -28.10 -18.39 7.72
C SER A 21 -27.45 -17.05 8.00
N ARG A 22 -28.26 -16.10 8.45
CA ARG A 22 -27.94 -14.70 8.70
C ARG A 22 -27.04 -14.52 9.93
N THR A 23 -25.97 -15.30 10.03
CA THR A 23 -25.18 -15.38 11.27
C THR A 23 -23.73 -15.74 11.01
N GLU A 24 -23.06 -15.12 10.05
CA GLU A 24 -21.62 -14.87 10.15
C GLU A 24 -21.31 -13.49 9.55
N ALA A 25 -21.81 -12.45 10.22
CA ALA A 25 -21.01 -11.24 10.31
C ALA A 25 -19.75 -11.68 11.07
N THR A 26 -18.66 -11.97 10.34
CA THR A 26 -17.35 -12.28 10.91
C THR A 26 -17.12 -11.32 12.06
N GLN A 27 -17.22 -11.88 13.26
CA GLN A 27 -17.19 -11.11 14.47
C GLN A 27 -15.76 -10.61 14.56
N ILE A 28 -15.52 -9.36 14.14
CA ILE A 28 -14.24 -8.67 14.30
C ILE A 28 -13.87 -8.88 15.77
N PRO A 29 -12.80 -9.64 16.07
CA PRO A 29 -12.53 -10.04 17.43
C PRO A 29 -12.40 -8.79 18.30
N ARG A 30 -13.16 -8.73 19.40
CA ARG A 30 -13.12 -7.60 20.33
C ARG A 30 -11.73 -7.52 20.94
N ARG A 31 -10.98 -6.55 20.41
CA ARG A 31 -9.72 -5.95 20.85
C ARG A 31 -9.34 -6.23 22.32
N THR A 32 -8.35 -7.09 22.51
CA THR A 32 -7.46 -7.05 23.69
C THR A 32 -6.06 -7.49 23.31
N LYS A 33 -5.15 -6.52 23.11
CA LYS A 33 -3.68 -6.59 23.30
C LYS A 33 -3.07 -5.25 22.82
N SER A 34 -2.70 -4.37 23.77
CA SER A 34 -1.96 -3.11 23.59
C SER A 34 -2.54 -2.08 22.60
N ASN A 35 -3.00 -0.92 23.10
CA ASN A 35 -3.45 0.22 22.28
C ASN A 35 -2.31 0.93 21.50
N SER A 36 -1.09 0.39 21.46
CA SER A 36 0.02 1.01 20.75
C SER A 36 -0.14 0.88 19.23
N LEU A 37 0.00 1.99 18.51
CA LEU A 37 0.00 2.02 17.04
C LEU A 37 1.00 1.02 16.43
N ARG A 38 2.15 0.80 17.10
CA ARG A 38 3.15 -0.18 16.66
C ARG A 38 2.63 -1.62 16.77
N ALA A 39 1.95 -1.95 17.86
CA ALA A 39 1.36 -3.27 18.06
C ALA A 39 0.26 -3.53 17.02
N ASN A 40 -0.61 -2.56 16.79
CA ASN A 40 -1.65 -2.67 15.77
C ASN A 40 -1.07 -2.92 14.37
N LYS A 41 -0.02 -2.18 13.97
CA LYS A 41 0.64 -2.37 12.67
C LYS A 41 1.30 -3.74 12.55
N LYS A 42 1.94 -4.22 13.62
CA LYS A 42 2.55 -5.56 13.59
C LYS A 42 1.48 -6.65 13.42
N ASN A 43 0.38 -6.56 14.13
CA ASN A 43 -0.73 -7.51 13.99
C ASN A 43 -1.31 -7.50 12.56
N LEU A 44 -1.48 -6.32 11.95
CA LEU A 44 -1.94 -6.22 10.56
C LEU A 44 -1.01 -6.92 9.57
N GLN A 45 0.31 -6.88 9.79
CA GLN A 45 1.25 -7.61 8.95
C GLN A 45 1.16 -9.13 9.15
N GLU A 46 0.90 -9.59 10.37
CA GLU A 46 0.69 -11.01 10.64
C GLU A 46 -0.63 -11.52 10.03
N GLU A 47 -1.67 -10.68 10.02
CA GLU A 47 -2.99 -11.00 9.45
C GLU A 47 -3.00 -10.93 7.91
N TYR A 48 -2.24 -10.03 7.30
CA TYR A 48 -2.21 -9.78 5.85
C TYR A 48 -0.78 -9.76 5.28
N PRO A 49 -0.01 -10.86 5.39
CA PRO A 49 1.41 -10.88 5.06
C PRO A 49 1.72 -10.58 3.60
N ASP A 50 0.80 -10.92 2.68
CA ASP A 50 0.97 -10.71 1.25
C ASP A 50 0.55 -9.31 0.78
N ASN A 51 -0.23 -8.58 1.60
CA ASN A 51 -0.81 -7.28 1.22
C ASN A 51 -0.27 -6.10 2.06
N PHE A 52 0.33 -6.37 3.22
CA PHE A 52 0.78 -5.33 4.13
C PHE A 52 2.17 -5.62 4.69
N ARG A 53 3.09 -4.68 4.44
CA ARG A 53 4.44 -4.70 5.01
C ARG A 53 4.67 -3.49 5.90
N TYR A 54 5.14 -3.75 7.11
CA TYR A 54 5.50 -2.76 8.11
C TYR A 54 6.99 -2.82 8.42
N THR A 55 7.70 -1.76 8.03
CA THR A 55 9.14 -1.59 8.28
C THR A 55 9.37 -0.44 9.24
N VAL A 56 10.33 -0.60 10.17
CA VAL A 56 10.71 0.43 11.15
C VAL A 56 12.17 0.86 11.00
N ALA A 57 12.42 2.15 11.17
CA ALA A 57 13.75 2.74 11.25
C ALA A 57 13.94 3.36 12.63
N LEU A 58 14.67 2.67 13.53
CA LEU A 58 14.86 3.09 14.92
C LEU A 58 16.28 3.61 15.11
N SER A 59 16.49 4.92 14.91
CA SER A 59 17.82 5.55 14.88
C SER A 59 18.68 5.37 16.13
N ARG A 60 18.07 5.05 17.28
CA ARG A 60 18.76 4.81 18.56
C ARG A 60 19.04 3.34 18.85
N GLU A 61 18.41 2.43 18.10
CA GLU A 61 18.44 0.98 18.37
C GLU A 61 19.04 0.19 17.19
N GLN A 62 18.97 0.75 15.98
CA GLN A 62 19.36 0.11 14.74
C GLN A 62 20.51 0.87 14.08
N LYS A 63 21.38 0.11 13.41
CA LYS A 63 22.52 0.62 12.63
C LYS A 63 22.27 0.41 11.15
N ASN A 64 22.57 1.43 10.34
CA ASN A 64 22.54 1.28 8.88
C ASN A 64 23.77 0.51 8.37
N LYS A 65 23.82 0.23 7.06
CA LYS A 65 24.95 -0.49 6.42
C LYS A 65 26.32 0.16 6.65
N LYS A 66 26.36 1.48 6.92
CA LYS A 66 27.57 2.26 7.19
C LYS A 66 27.93 2.32 8.68
N GLY A 67 27.20 1.61 9.56
CA GLY A 67 27.40 1.63 11.03
C GLY A 67 26.85 2.87 11.75
N GLY A 68 26.19 3.76 11.00
CA GLY A 68 25.54 4.98 11.48
C GLY A 68 24.13 4.71 12.04
N LYS A 69 23.42 5.78 12.41
CA LYS A 69 22.02 5.70 12.86
C LYS A 69 21.10 5.29 11.72
N MET A 70 20.14 4.41 11.99
CA MET A 70 19.11 4.02 11.02
C MET A 70 17.99 5.07 10.90
N TYR A 71 17.81 5.64 9.71
CA TYR A 71 16.72 6.54 9.37
C TYR A 71 15.85 5.98 8.24
N ILE A 72 14.79 6.70 7.87
CA ILE A 72 13.82 6.23 6.88
C ILE A 72 14.46 6.11 5.48
N GLN A 73 15.34 7.03 5.12
CA GLN A 73 16.06 6.97 3.85
C GLN A 73 16.93 5.71 3.73
N ASP A 74 17.51 5.23 4.84
CA ASP A 74 18.26 3.96 4.83
C ASP A 74 17.34 2.76 4.49
N ARG A 75 16.09 2.76 4.98
CA ARG A 75 15.09 1.73 4.63
C ARG A 75 14.61 1.86 3.19
N VAL A 76 14.48 3.09 2.69
CA VAL A 76 14.15 3.33 1.28
C VAL A 76 15.26 2.79 0.39
N ALA A 77 16.53 3.00 0.73
CA ALA A 77 17.67 2.43 0.00
C ALA A 77 17.64 0.89 -0.01
N GLU A 78 17.30 0.25 1.11
CA GLU A 78 17.21 -1.21 1.21
C GLU A 78 16.16 -1.82 0.28
N HIS A 79 15.06 -1.11 0.03
CA HIS A 79 13.92 -1.57 -0.76
C HIS A 79 13.70 -0.75 -2.04
N GLY A 80 14.70 0.01 -2.47
CA GLY A 80 14.54 1.04 -3.50
C GLY A 80 14.01 0.50 -4.82
N LYS A 81 14.60 -0.60 -5.32
CA LYS A 81 14.17 -1.26 -6.55
C LYS A 81 12.68 -1.65 -6.52
N GLU A 82 12.26 -2.32 -5.46
CA GLU A 82 10.86 -2.74 -5.29
C GLU A 82 9.90 -1.54 -5.20
N VAL A 83 10.30 -0.45 -4.54
CA VAL A 83 9.50 0.78 -4.50
C VAL A 83 9.27 1.33 -5.91
N PHE A 84 10.30 1.34 -6.75
CA PHE A 84 10.18 1.81 -8.14
C PHE A 84 9.30 0.87 -8.99
N GLU A 85 9.41 -0.45 -8.80
CA GLU A 85 8.55 -1.44 -9.45
C GLU A 85 7.07 -1.19 -9.09
N LEU A 86 6.77 -1.01 -7.80
CA LEU A 86 5.42 -0.71 -7.31
C LEU A 86 4.88 0.61 -7.86
N MET A 87 5.70 1.66 -7.88
CA MET A 87 5.29 2.97 -8.42
C MET A 87 5.00 2.89 -9.93
N ASN A 88 5.80 2.13 -10.68
CA ASN A 88 5.58 1.90 -12.11
C ASN A 88 4.34 1.02 -12.38
N ALA A 89 3.95 0.16 -11.44
CA ALA A 89 2.72 -0.63 -11.48
C ALA A 89 1.46 0.15 -11.07
N GLY A 90 1.56 1.47 -10.85
CA GLY A 90 0.42 2.31 -10.45
C GLY A 90 0.31 2.58 -8.96
N GLY A 91 1.35 2.27 -8.17
CA GLY A 91 1.41 2.57 -6.75
C GLY A 91 1.32 4.07 -6.45
N HIS A 92 0.91 4.39 -5.22
CA HIS A 92 0.85 5.74 -4.69
C HIS A 92 1.75 5.85 -3.46
N MET A 93 2.49 6.95 -3.37
CA MET A 93 3.40 7.20 -2.28
C MET A 93 3.00 8.45 -1.50
N TYR A 94 3.00 8.30 -0.17
CA TYR A 94 2.58 9.31 0.78
C TYR A 94 3.70 9.61 1.77
N PHE A 95 4.00 10.90 1.94
CA PHE A 95 4.99 11.38 2.89
C PHE A 95 4.30 12.27 3.92
N CYS A 96 4.42 11.91 5.20
CA CYS A 96 3.94 12.72 6.30
C CYS A 96 4.98 12.81 7.44
N GLY A 97 5.19 14.00 8.00
CA GLY A 97 6.07 14.22 9.14
C GLY A 97 6.82 15.54 9.08
N LEU A 98 8.00 15.58 9.71
CA LEU A 98 8.83 16.78 9.76
C LEU A 98 9.42 17.11 8.39
N LYS A 99 9.38 18.39 8.00
CA LYS A 99 9.97 18.88 6.75
C LYS A 99 11.42 18.46 6.54
N GLY A 100 12.20 18.35 7.62
CA GLY A 100 13.60 17.93 7.59
C GLY A 100 13.86 16.49 7.12
N MET A 101 12.85 15.64 7.03
CA MET A 101 13.03 14.25 6.55
C MET A 101 13.12 14.16 5.02
N MET A 102 12.50 15.10 4.30
CA MET A 102 12.34 15.02 2.84
C MET A 102 13.66 15.06 2.07
N PRO A 103 14.64 15.94 2.39
CA PRO A 103 15.87 16.01 1.62
C PRO A 103 16.61 14.67 1.53
N GLY A 104 16.75 13.96 2.67
CA GLY A 104 17.43 12.67 2.69
C GLY A 104 16.68 11.56 1.95
N ILE A 105 15.34 11.58 1.98
CA ILE A 105 14.53 10.64 1.20
C ILE A 105 14.70 10.90 -0.30
N LEU A 106 14.62 12.16 -0.72
CA LEU A 106 14.73 12.56 -2.13
C LEU A 106 16.12 12.21 -2.70
N GLU A 107 17.19 12.49 -1.95
CA GLU A 107 18.56 12.12 -2.32
C GLU A 107 18.69 10.61 -2.53
N THR A 108 18.20 9.80 -1.58
CA THR A 108 18.23 8.34 -1.73
C THR A 108 17.38 7.85 -2.90
N MET A 109 16.21 8.45 -3.16
CA MET A 109 15.42 8.06 -4.32
C MET A 109 16.11 8.39 -5.65
N GLN A 110 16.84 9.51 -5.70
CA GLN A 110 17.65 9.88 -6.85
C GLN A 110 18.82 8.90 -7.07
N GLU A 111 19.50 8.49 -5.99
CA GLU A 111 20.54 7.45 -6.06
C GLU A 111 19.98 6.13 -6.61
N VAL A 112 18.85 5.68 -6.08
CA VAL A 112 18.16 4.44 -6.50
C VAL A 112 17.66 4.53 -7.95
N ALA A 113 17.22 5.71 -8.41
CA ALA A 113 16.87 5.93 -9.81
C ALA A 113 18.10 5.78 -10.71
N ALA A 114 19.22 6.43 -10.34
CA ALA A 114 20.46 6.37 -11.10
C ALA A 114 21.02 4.94 -11.19
N GLU A 115 20.97 4.16 -10.10
CA GLU A 115 21.36 2.74 -10.08
C GLU A 115 20.53 1.87 -11.05
N GLN A 116 19.29 2.29 -11.34
CA GLN A 116 18.40 1.62 -12.29
C GLN A 116 18.46 2.22 -13.70
N GLY A 117 19.34 3.21 -13.94
CA GLY A 117 19.44 3.90 -15.23
C GLY A 117 18.24 4.79 -15.56
N LEU A 118 17.51 5.25 -14.54
CA LEU A 118 16.36 6.13 -14.67
C LEU A 118 16.76 7.58 -14.40
N ASP A 119 16.22 8.51 -15.20
CA ASP A 119 16.30 9.94 -14.88
C ASP A 119 15.32 10.27 -13.74
N TRP A 120 15.85 10.81 -12.64
CA TRP A 120 15.07 11.09 -11.45
C TRP A 120 14.04 12.20 -11.67
N ASP A 121 14.40 13.27 -12.38
CA ASP A 121 13.53 14.42 -12.58
C ASP A 121 12.36 14.07 -13.50
N GLU A 122 12.60 13.32 -14.56
CA GLU A 122 11.57 12.77 -15.44
C GLU A 122 10.66 11.79 -14.69
N THR A 123 11.25 10.89 -13.88
CA THR A 123 10.49 9.92 -13.09
C THR A 123 9.58 10.61 -12.08
N LEU A 124 10.11 11.57 -11.32
CA LEU A 124 9.36 12.33 -10.34
C LEU A 124 8.27 13.18 -11.00
N LYS A 125 8.57 13.80 -12.15
CA LYS A 125 7.58 14.55 -12.94
C LYS A 125 6.44 13.65 -13.41
N LYS A 126 6.74 12.45 -13.89
CA LYS A 126 5.74 11.44 -14.29
C LYS A 126 4.84 11.08 -13.11
N TRP A 127 5.41 10.72 -11.95
CA TRP A 127 4.61 10.33 -10.78
C TRP A 127 3.74 11.48 -10.24
N LYS A 128 4.25 12.72 -10.24
CA LYS A 128 3.46 13.90 -9.90
C LYS A 128 2.32 14.14 -10.90
N GLY A 129 2.62 14.06 -12.20
CA GLY A 129 1.61 14.19 -13.27
C GLY A 129 0.49 13.14 -13.19
N ASN A 130 0.84 11.93 -12.74
CA ASN A 130 -0.10 10.84 -12.52
C ASN A 130 -0.84 10.91 -11.18
N GLY A 131 -0.57 11.90 -10.31
CA GLY A 131 -1.17 11.98 -8.98
C GLY A 131 -0.73 10.87 -8.03
N GLN A 132 0.45 10.28 -8.23
CA GLN A 132 0.99 9.18 -7.43
C GLN A 132 1.89 9.67 -6.27
N TRP A 133 2.21 10.97 -6.22
CA TRP A 133 3.17 11.55 -5.28
C TRP A 133 2.51 12.57 -4.34
N HIS A 134 2.37 12.22 -3.06
CA HIS A 134 1.64 13.00 -2.05
C HIS A 134 2.58 13.42 -0.91
N VAL A 135 2.72 14.71 -0.65
CA VAL A 135 3.61 15.24 0.40
C VAL A 135 2.83 16.17 1.33
N GLU A 136 2.77 15.79 2.60
CA GLU A 136 2.18 16.57 3.69
C GLU A 136 3.17 16.67 4.86
N VAL A 137 4.11 17.62 4.77
CA VAL A 137 5.15 17.82 5.79
C VAL A 137 5.03 19.20 6.44
N TYR A 138 5.36 19.25 7.72
CA TYR A 138 5.26 20.45 8.57
C TYR A 138 6.59 20.82 9.23
#